data_AF-A0A7U7HFR2-F1
#
_entry.id   AF-A0A7U7HFR2-F1
#
_cell.length_a   1.000
_cell.length_b   1.000
_cell.length_c   1.000
_cell.angle_alpha   90.00
_cell.angle_beta   90.00
_cell.angle_gamma   90.00
#
_symmetry.space_group_name_H-M   'P 1'
#
loop_
_entity.id
_entity.type
_entity.pdbx_description
1 polymer ?
#
loop_
_entity_poly.entity_id
_entity_poly.type
_entity_poly.pdbx_seq_one_letter_code
_entity_poly.pdbx_strand_id
1 'polypeptide(L)'
;MSLIKCPKCQSELNSTDIFCSQCGYFIKNEIKDTSEKKIYKAPQKNNNGCGIALFIFIAFLFIVFLIKTCSKPENTSRSTTNSVSTHPSKEDSIKNKARIDSIDKQQKIEEEKFLKTKAGKIYKKHSEWSKEDCIKIADHRIWIGMHYDMLVYMRGKPNNVNTSNYGDGQHYQACWHDYDPSCFYFDESQIITSYN
;
A
#
# COMPACT_ATOMS: atom_id res chain seq x y z
N MET A 1 -5.37 34.00 -19.69
CA MET A 1 -4.86 32.83 -18.95
C MET A 1 -6.05 31.99 -18.57
N SER A 2 -6.03 30.69 -18.90
CA SER A 2 -7.16 29.83 -18.56
C SER A 2 -7.13 29.51 -17.07
N LEU A 3 -8.25 29.70 -16.39
CA LEU A 3 -8.39 29.37 -14.97
C LEU A 3 -8.95 27.96 -14.84
N ILE A 4 -8.34 27.16 -13.97
CA ILE A 4 -8.81 25.82 -13.59
C ILE A 4 -9.09 25.80 -12.09
N LYS A 5 -9.92 24.86 -11.63
CA LYS A 5 -10.17 24.65 -10.20
C LYS A 5 -9.33 23.49 -9.67
N CYS A 6 -8.72 23.67 -8.51
CA CYS A 6 -8.07 22.57 -7.81
C CYS A 6 -9.09 21.46 -7.49
N PRO A 7 -8.87 20.20 -7.89
CA PRO A 7 -9.83 19.13 -7.59
C PRO A 7 -9.90 18.77 -6.09
N LYS A 8 -8.87 19.12 -5.30
CA LYS A 8 -8.82 18.84 -3.86
C LYS A 8 -9.49 19.92 -3.01
N CYS A 9 -9.24 21.21 -3.29
CA CYS A 9 -9.76 22.32 -2.46
C CYS A 9 -10.59 23.36 -3.22
N GLN A 10 -10.84 23.14 -4.51
CA GLN A 10 -11.71 23.95 -5.38
C GLN A 10 -11.28 25.41 -5.59
N SER A 11 -10.09 25.80 -5.12
CA SER A 11 -9.54 27.13 -5.37
C SER A 11 -9.24 27.34 -6.86
N GLU A 12 -9.40 28.57 -7.33
CA GLU A 12 -8.99 28.96 -8.68
C GLU A 12 -7.46 28.98 -8.79
N LEU A 13 -6.94 28.40 -9.87
CA LEU A 13 -5.53 28.28 -10.19
C LEU A 13 -5.32 28.68 -11.65
N ASN A 14 -4.10 29.10 -11.97
CA ASN A 14 -3.69 29.26 -13.36
C ASN A 14 -3.52 27.88 -13.99
N SER A 15 -3.87 27.73 -15.27
CA SER A 15 -3.66 26.49 -16.02
C SER A 15 -2.19 26.06 -16.13
N THR A 16 -1.24 26.92 -15.79
CA THR A 16 0.20 26.61 -15.73
C THR A 16 0.67 26.12 -14.36
N ASP A 17 -0.15 26.24 -13.31
CA ASP A 17 0.25 25.87 -11.96
C ASP A 17 0.39 24.35 -11.84
N ILE A 18 1.58 23.90 -11.42
CA ILE A 18 1.88 22.48 -11.20
C ILE A 18 1.38 22.02 -9.82
N PHE A 19 1.37 22.93 -8.84
CA PHE A 19 0.86 22.67 -7.50
C PHE A 19 -0.17 23.73 -7.11
N CYS A 20 -1.22 23.30 -6.42
CA CYS A 20 -2.23 24.20 -5.92
C CYS A 20 -1.64 25.14 -4.85
N SER A 21 -1.69 26.44 -5.11
CA SER A 21 -1.24 27.48 -4.19
C SER A 21 -2.03 27.52 -2.87
N GLN A 22 -3.21 26.89 -2.79
CA GLN A 22 -4.03 26.84 -1.58
C GLN A 22 -3.81 25.57 -0.76
N CYS A 23 -3.80 24.38 -1.37
CA CYS A 23 -3.72 23.11 -0.63
C CYS A 23 -2.48 22.24 -0.93
N GLY A 24 -1.60 22.65 -1.85
CA GLY A 24 -0.40 21.89 -2.22
C GLY A 24 -0.65 20.66 -3.09
N TYR A 25 -1.89 20.42 -3.52
CA TYR A 25 -2.23 19.32 -4.42
C TYR A 25 -1.55 19.47 -5.80
N PHE A 26 -0.95 18.39 -6.30
CA PHE A 26 -0.34 18.36 -7.63
C PHE A 26 -1.39 18.32 -8.74
N ILE A 27 -1.33 19.28 -9.65
CA ILE A 27 -2.21 19.39 -10.81
C ILE A 27 -1.53 18.70 -11.99
N LYS A 28 -2.00 17.50 -12.32
CA LYS A 28 -1.59 16.82 -13.54
C LYS A 28 -2.22 17.53 -14.74
N ASN A 29 -1.54 18.52 -15.29
CA ASN A 29 -1.92 19.11 -16.56
C ASN A 29 -1.64 18.08 -17.66
N GLU A 30 -2.69 17.54 -18.28
CA GLU A 30 -2.55 16.87 -19.57
C GLU A 30 -2.19 17.94 -20.61
N ILE A 31 -0.90 18.26 -20.70
CA ILE A 31 -0.35 18.79 -21.94
C ILE A 31 -0.66 17.70 -22.97
N LYS A 32 -1.53 18.03 -23.93
CA LYS A 32 -1.82 17.20 -25.10
C LYS A 32 -0.56 17.07 -25.96
N ASP A 33 0.44 16.34 -25.47
CA ASP A 33 1.48 15.79 -26.31
C ASP A 33 1.04 14.40 -26.71
N THR A 34 0.58 14.32 -27.95
CA THR A 34 0.38 13.11 -28.73
C THR A 34 1.67 12.30 -28.72
N SER A 35 1.84 11.40 -27.74
CA SER A 35 2.84 10.34 -27.81
C SER A 35 2.36 9.09 -27.09
N GLU A 36 2.56 7.97 -27.75
CA GLU A 36 1.97 6.67 -27.48
C GLU A 36 2.27 6.16 -26.06
N LYS A 37 1.24 5.59 -25.41
CA LYS A 37 1.39 4.78 -24.21
C LYS A 37 2.35 3.62 -24.46
N LYS A 38 3.62 3.76 -24.07
CA LYS A 38 4.48 2.61 -23.82
C LYS A 38 4.12 2.02 -22.46
N ILE A 39 3.62 0.79 -22.49
CA ILE A 39 3.46 -0.06 -21.30
C ILE A 39 4.86 -0.39 -20.80
N TYR A 40 5.31 0.29 -19.74
CA TYR A 40 6.56 -0.05 -19.08
C TYR A 40 6.37 -1.29 -18.21
N LYS A 41 7.07 -2.38 -18.56
CA LYS A 41 7.25 -3.53 -17.67
C LYS A 41 8.15 -3.12 -16.52
N ALA A 42 7.72 -3.42 -15.29
CA ALA A 42 8.50 -3.19 -14.08
C ALA A 42 9.91 -3.82 -14.17
N PRO A 43 10.95 -3.16 -13.64
CA PRO A 43 12.31 -3.72 -13.63
C PRO A 43 12.36 -4.97 -12.76
N GLN A 44 12.81 -6.08 -13.36
CA GLN A 44 13.13 -7.31 -12.66
C GLN A 44 14.36 -7.09 -11.77
N LYS A 45 14.11 -7.01 -10.46
CA LYS A 45 15.13 -7.16 -9.43
C LYS A 45 15.64 -8.60 -9.48
N ASN A 46 16.93 -8.79 -9.75
CA ASN A 46 17.61 -10.09 -9.71
C ASN A 46 18.15 -10.35 -8.30
N ASN A 47 17.28 -10.81 -7.40
CA ASN A 47 17.63 -11.31 -6.08
C ASN A 47 18.02 -12.79 -6.14
N ASN A 48 19.28 -13.05 -6.48
CA ASN A 48 19.91 -14.36 -6.32
C ASN A 48 20.32 -14.54 -4.85
N GLY A 49 19.70 -15.51 -4.17
CA GLY A 49 20.19 -16.01 -2.87
C GLY A 49 19.17 -16.09 -1.73
N CYS A 50 17.98 -16.65 -1.96
CA CYS A 50 17.12 -17.19 -0.87
C CYS A 50 16.04 -18.18 -1.35
N GLY A 51 15.81 -18.34 -2.66
CA GLY A 51 14.82 -19.28 -3.19
C GLY A 51 15.31 -20.73 -3.30
N ILE A 52 16.62 -20.94 -3.54
CA ILE A 52 17.18 -22.28 -3.80
C ILE A 52 17.07 -23.18 -2.57
N ALA A 53 17.27 -22.66 -1.35
CA ALA A 53 17.11 -23.43 -0.12
C ALA A 53 15.66 -23.91 0.10
N LEU A 54 14.67 -23.10 -0.29
CA LEU A 54 13.26 -23.43 -0.12
C LEU A 54 12.79 -24.49 -1.12
N PHE A 55 13.29 -24.44 -2.37
CA PHE A 55 13.04 -25.50 -3.37
C PHE A 55 13.68 -26.83 -2.99
N ILE A 56 14.91 -26.82 -2.46
CA ILE A 56 15.58 -28.05 -1.99
C ILE A 56 14.80 -28.67 -0.82
N PHE A 57 14.34 -27.86 0.14
CA PHE A 57 13.59 -28.36 1.29
C PHE A 57 12.23 -28.94 0.89
N ILE A 58 11.49 -28.28 -0.01
CA ILE A 58 10.21 -28.79 -0.55
C ILE A 58 10.42 -30.08 -1.34
N ALA A 59 11.45 -30.15 -2.19
CA ALA A 59 11.76 -31.35 -2.96
C ALA A 59 12.11 -32.55 -2.04
N PHE A 60 12.87 -32.30 -0.97
CA PHE A 60 13.21 -33.34 0.00
C PHE A 60 11.99 -33.87 0.75
N LEU A 61 11.06 -32.98 1.15
CA LEU A 61 9.80 -33.39 1.78
C LEU A 61 8.90 -34.20 0.83
N PHE A 62 8.85 -33.84 -0.46
CA PHE A 62 8.12 -34.59 -1.48
C PHE A 62 8.73 -35.99 -1.70
N ILE A 63 10.04 -36.12 -1.75
CA ILE A 63 10.71 -37.42 -1.89
C ILE A 63 10.44 -38.32 -0.67
N VAL A 64 10.51 -37.77 0.54
CA VAL A 64 10.16 -38.52 1.77
C VAL A 64 8.70 -38.95 1.76
N PHE A 65 7.78 -38.09 1.29
CA PHE A 65 6.36 -38.42 1.15
C PHE A 65 6.14 -39.58 0.17
N LEU A 66 6.80 -39.55 -1.00
CA LEU A 66 6.71 -40.61 -2.02
C LEU A 66 7.27 -41.96 -1.52
N ILE A 67 8.37 -41.96 -0.78
CA ILE A 67 8.92 -43.19 -0.18
C ILE A 67 7.94 -43.77 0.85
N LYS A 68 7.25 -42.93 1.62
CA LYS A 68 6.25 -43.35 2.62
C LYS A 68 4.97 -43.89 1.98
N THR A 69 4.53 -43.36 0.84
CA THR A 69 3.35 -43.85 0.11
C THR A 69 3.61 -45.11 -0.70
N CYS A 70 4.85 -45.39 -1.11
CA CYS A 70 5.20 -46.60 -1.86
C CYS A 70 5.63 -47.80 -1.00
N SER A 71 5.71 -47.67 0.32
CA SER A 71 6.15 -48.75 1.24
C SER A 71 5.00 -49.36 2.04
N LYS A 72 3.87 -49.66 1.40
CA LYS A 72 2.80 -50.46 2.01
C LYS A 72 2.53 -51.69 1.13
N PRO A 73 2.97 -52.90 1.54
CA PRO A 73 2.62 -54.12 0.82
C PRO A 73 1.12 -54.41 0.97
N GLU A 74 0.50 -54.79 -0.15
CA GLU A 74 -0.90 -55.16 -0.29
C GLU A 74 -1.24 -56.41 0.50
N ASN A 75 -2.45 -56.44 1.08
CA ASN A 75 -3.25 -57.66 1.24
C ASN A 75 -4.75 -57.30 1.24
N THR A 76 -5.38 -57.58 0.10
CA THR A 76 -6.63 -58.35 -0.05
C THR A 76 -7.89 -57.98 0.75
N SER A 77 -8.90 -57.59 -0.06
CA SER A 77 -10.34 -57.90 0.02
C SER A 77 -11.32 -57.06 0.88
N ARG A 78 -12.32 -56.55 0.13
CA ARG A 78 -13.78 -56.55 0.38
C ARG A 78 -14.36 -55.57 1.40
N SER A 79 -15.05 -54.57 0.82
CA SER A 79 -16.35 -54.01 1.24
C SER A 79 -16.65 -53.92 2.74
N THR A 80 -16.66 -52.71 3.29
CA THR A 80 -17.65 -52.29 4.29
C THR A 80 -17.79 -50.77 4.24
N THR A 81 -19.03 -50.36 3.98
CA THR A 81 -19.67 -49.08 4.34
C THR A 81 -18.91 -48.25 5.38
N ASN A 82 -18.67 -46.98 5.03
CA ASN A 82 -18.98 -45.84 5.90
C ASN A 82 -19.12 -44.61 5.00
N SER A 83 -20.36 -44.35 4.58
CA SER A 83 -20.76 -43.00 4.19
C SER A 83 -20.63 -42.12 5.44
N VAL A 84 -19.46 -41.50 5.61
CA VAL A 84 -19.34 -40.32 6.48
C VAL A 84 -20.13 -39.24 5.77
N SER A 85 -21.39 -39.08 6.19
CA SER A 85 -22.16 -37.90 5.86
C SER A 85 -21.43 -36.70 6.47
N THR A 86 -20.75 -35.92 5.64
CA THR A 86 -20.35 -34.56 6.00
C THR A 86 -21.62 -33.70 6.00
N HIS A 87 -22.49 -33.93 6.98
CA HIS A 87 -23.48 -32.94 7.38
C HIS A 87 -22.78 -32.07 8.42
N PRO A 88 -22.44 -30.79 8.13
CA PRO A 88 -21.96 -29.90 9.18
C PRO A 88 -23.02 -29.88 10.27
N SER A 89 -22.66 -30.28 11.49
CA SER A 89 -23.61 -30.34 12.58
C SER A 89 -24.14 -28.92 12.84
N LYS A 90 -25.41 -28.79 13.21
CA LYS A 90 -26.00 -27.49 13.57
C LYS A 90 -25.21 -26.81 14.71
N GLU A 91 -24.53 -27.60 15.54
CA GLU A 91 -23.60 -27.14 16.58
C GLU A 91 -22.40 -26.38 15.99
N ASP A 92 -21.80 -26.90 14.92
CA ASP A 92 -20.62 -26.31 14.27
C ASP A 92 -20.96 -25.00 13.56
N SER A 93 -22.14 -24.91 12.95
CA SER A 93 -22.61 -23.68 12.31
C SER A 93 -22.94 -22.58 13.33
N ILE A 94 -23.55 -22.95 14.47
CA ILE A 94 -23.82 -22.02 15.58
C ILE A 94 -22.52 -21.52 16.21
N LYS A 95 -21.54 -22.41 16.46
CA LYS A 95 -20.25 -22.04 17.05
C LYS A 95 -19.43 -21.15 16.12
N ASN A 96 -19.43 -21.42 14.81
CA ASN A 96 -18.77 -20.57 13.82
C ASN A 96 -19.42 -19.19 13.72
N LYS A 97 -20.76 -19.11 13.74
CA LYS A 97 -21.48 -17.84 13.73
C LYS A 97 -21.14 -16.99 14.96
N ALA A 98 -21.21 -17.57 16.16
CA ALA A 98 -20.84 -16.88 17.39
C ALA A 98 -19.38 -16.38 17.38
N ARG A 99 -18.46 -17.14 16.79
CA ARG A 99 -17.06 -16.72 16.60
C ARG A 99 -16.95 -15.53 15.65
N ILE A 100 -17.63 -15.56 14.51
CA ILE A 100 -17.64 -14.46 13.53
C ILE A 100 -18.22 -13.19 14.17
N ASP A 101 -19.36 -13.31 14.87
CA ASP A 101 -20.00 -12.19 15.55
C ASP A 101 -19.09 -11.57 16.61
N SER A 102 -18.32 -12.39 17.35
CA SER A 102 -17.35 -11.89 18.33
C SER A 102 -16.17 -11.16 17.69
N ILE A 103 -15.68 -11.63 16.53
CA ILE A 103 -14.60 -10.96 15.77
C ILE A 103 -15.09 -9.62 15.22
N ASP A 104 -16.28 -9.58 14.62
CA ASP A 104 -16.88 -8.34 14.10
C ASP A 104 -17.08 -7.30 15.22
N LYS A 105 -17.58 -7.74 16.39
CA LYS A 105 -17.71 -6.87 17.56
C LYS A 105 -16.37 -6.32 18.03
N GLN A 106 -15.33 -7.17 18.08
CA GLN A 106 -13.99 -6.76 18.48
C GLN A 106 -13.38 -5.76 17.48
N GLN A 107 -13.52 -6.01 16.18
CA GLN A 107 -13.07 -5.11 15.12
C GLN A 107 -13.76 -3.75 15.20
N LYS A 108 -15.08 -3.71 15.47
CA LYS A 108 -15.81 -2.46 15.68
C LYS A 108 -15.29 -1.67 16.88
N ILE A 109 -15.04 -2.35 18.00
CA ILE A 109 -14.46 -1.72 19.20
C ILE A 109 -13.06 -1.15 18.90
N GLU A 110 -12.23 -1.88 18.16
CA GLU A 110 -10.89 -1.44 17.76
C GLU A 110 -10.93 -0.29 16.78
N GLU A 111 -11.87 -0.31 15.82
CA GLU A 111 -12.12 0.79 14.89
C GLU A 111 -12.54 2.06 15.65
N GLU A 112 -13.51 1.95 16.56
CA GLU A 112 -13.97 3.07 17.37
C GLU A 112 -12.85 3.64 18.25
N LYS A 113 -11.98 2.79 18.80
CA LYS A 113 -10.79 3.21 19.54
C LYS A 113 -9.80 3.93 18.62
N PHE A 114 -9.50 3.38 17.45
CA PHE A 114 -8.60 3.98 16.47
C PHE A 114 -9.10 5.36 16.04
N LEU A 115 -10.38 5.50 15.69
CA LEU A 115 -11.01 6.73 15.23
C LEU A 115 -11.02 7.87 16.27
N LYS A 116 -10.74 7.57 17.55
CA LYS A 116 -10.57 8.56 18.63
C LYS A 116 -9.12 9.08 18.74
N THR A 117 -8.14 8.37 18.21
CA THR A 117 -6.71 8.75 18.23
C THR A 117 -6.41 9.91 17.26
N LYS A 118 -5.21 10.51 17.37
CA LYS A 118 -4.74 11.50 16.39
C LYS A 118 -4.71 10.91 14.98
N ALA A 119 -4.16 9.69 14.82
CA ALA A 119 -4.13 8.97 13.55
C ALA A 119 -5.53 8.72 12.98
N GLY A 120 -6.49 8.29 13.81
CA GLY A 120 -7.87 8.07 13.38
C GLY A 120 -8.58 9.35 12.92
N LYS A 121 -8.25 10.50 13.53
CA LYS A 121 -8.75 11.80 13.05
C LYS A 121 -8.15 12.19 11.69
N ILE A 122 -6.90 11.83 11.42
CA ILE A 122 -6.26 12.01 10.10
C ILE A 122 -6.96 11.10 9.08
N TYR A 123 -7.12 9.82 9.40
CA TYR A 123 -7.76 8.82 8.55
C TYR A 123 -9.20 9.21 8.16
N LYS A 124 -9.97 9.81 9.08
CA LYS A 124 -11.31 10.33 8.76
C LYS A 124 -11.30 11.40 7.66
N LYS A 125 -10.24 12.20 7.57
CA LYS A 125 -10.08 13.25 6.55
C LYS A 125 -9.43 12.72 5.28
N HIS A 126 -8.61 11.68 5.42
CA HIS A 126 -7.81 11.06 4.36
C HIS A 126 -8.02 9.54 4.37
N SER A 127 -9.23 9.10 4.04
CA SER A 127 -9.58 7.67 4.09
C SER A 127 -8.86 6.85 3.01
N GLU A 128 -8.32 7.52 2.00
CA GLU A 128 -7.45 6.98 0.97
C GLU A 128 -6.07 6.58 1.50
N TRP A 129 -5.64 7.12 2.64
CA TRP A 129 -4.38 6.76 3.28
C TRP A 129 -4.54 5.53 4.15
N SER A 130 -3.51 4.69 4.24
CA SER A 130 -3.53 3.54 5.14
C SER A 130 -3.58 3.99 6.61
N LYS A 131 -4.09 3.12 7.50
CA LYS A 131 -4.09 3.41 8.94
C LYS A 131 -2.66 3.54 9.45
N GLU A 132 -1.76 2.73 8.92
CA GLU A 132 -0.33 2.70 9.23
C GLU A 132 0.34 4.03 8.87
N ASP A 133 0.05 4.58 7.70
CA ASP A 133 0.59 5.89 7.30
C ASP A 133 -0.01 7.01 8.16
N CYS A 134 -1.30 6.95 8.48
CA CYS A 134 -1.92 7.90 9.41
C CYS A 134 -1.26 7.87 10.80
N ILE A 135 -0.84 6.68 11.27
CA ILE A 135 -0.09 6.52 12.53
C ILE A 135 1.28 7.18 12.41
N LYS A 136 2.03 6.90 11.34
CA LYS A 136 3.35 7.53 11.11
C LYS A 136 3.26 9.05 11.03
N ILE A 137 2.26 9.59 10.32
CA ILE A 137 2.03 11.04 10.21
C ILE A 137 1.64 11.62 11.57
N ALA A 138 0.79 10.94 12.34
CA ALA A 138 0.44 11.39 13.69
C ALA A 138 1.67 11.50 14.62
N ASP A 139 2.64 10.60 14.44
CA ASP A 139 3.93 10.55 15.13
C ASP A 139 5.01 11.47 14.51
N HIS A 140 4.67 12.24 13.48
CA HIS A 140 5.60 13.07 12.70
C HIS A 140 6.80 12.31 12.09
N ARG A 141 6.60 11.04 11.74
CA ARG A 141 7.64 10.22 11.10
C ARG A 141 7.70 10.49 9.61
N ILE A 142 8.92 10.54 9.11
CA ILE A 142 9.24 10.69 7.70
C ILE A 142 9.82 9.38 7.20
N TRP A 143 9.43 8.95 6.00
CA TRP A 143 9.95 7.71 5.42
C TRP A 143 9.99 7.79 3.89
N ILE A 144 10.93 7.06 3.29
CA ILE A 144 10.96 6.83 1.84
C ILE A 144 9.76 5.97 1.46
N GLY A 145 9.06 6.35 0.40
CA GLY A 145 7.80 5.73 0.01
C GLY A 145 6.56 6.46 0.52
N MET A 146 6.70 7.51 1.34
CA MET A 146 5.56 8.36 1.70
C MET A 146 5.13 9.21 0.50
N HIS A 147 3.84 9.49 0.39
CA HIS A 147 3.35 10.39 -0.65
C HIS A 147 3.61 11.85 -0.27
N TYR A 148 3.93 12.70 -1.24
CA TYR A 148 4.30 14.10 -1.03
C TYR A 148 3.20 14.89 -0.29
N ASP A 149 1.92 14.62 -0.57
CA ASP A 149 0.83 15.31 0.12
C ASP A 149 0.71 14.96 1.62
N MET A 150 1.17 13.79 2.05
CA MET A 150 1.29 13.43 3.47
C MET A 150 2.36 14.27 4.15
N LEU A 151 3.47 14.53 3.46
CA LEU A 151 4.54 15.39 3.95
C LEU A 151 4.06 16.84 4.08
N VAL A 152 3.33 17.34 3.08
CA VAL A 152 2.71 18.67 3.10
C VAL A 152 1.66 18.76 4.22
N TYR A 153 0.87 17.72 4.45
CA TYR A 153 -0.08 17.70 5.58
C TYR A 153 0.64 17.87 6.92
N MET A 154 1.79 17.21 7.08
CA MET A 154 2.55 17.20 8.33
C MET A 154 3.32 18.50 8.57
N ARG A 155 3.90 19.10 7.53
CA ARG A 155 4.83 20.23 7.65
C ARG A 155 4.30 21.55 7.11
N GLY A 156 3.13 21.54 6.46
CA GLY A 156 2.66 22.65 5.65
C GLY A 156 3.35 22.69 4.28
N LYS A 157 3.18 23.79 3.53
CA LYS A 157 3.79 23.94 2.20
C LYS A 157 5.30 24.13 2.31
N PRO A 158 6.08 23.60 1.35
CA PRO A 158 7.51 23.90 1.28
C PRO A 158 7.74 25.38 0.98
N ASN A 159 8.93 25.86 1.36
CA ASN A 159 9.40 27.19 1.00
C ASN A 159 9.73 27.30 -0.49
N ASN A 160 10.22 26.20 -1.10
CA ASN A 160 10.55 26.14 -2.51
C ASN A 160 10.26 24.73 -3.08
N VAL A 161 9.83 24.67 -4.35
CA VAL A 161 9.77 23.47 -5.16
C VAL A 161 10.50 23.72 -6.49
N ASN A 162 11.58 22.99 -6.72
CA ASN A 162 12.31 23.00 -7.98
C ASN A 162 11.89 21.81 -8.84
N THR A 163 11.74 22.03 -10.15
CA THR A 163 11.47 20.99 -11.14
C THR A 163 12.68 20.82 -12.05
N SER A 164 13.04 19.57 -12.33
CA SER A 164 14.13 19.18 -13.22
C SER A 164 13.69 18.03 -14.12
N ASN A 165 14.37 17.83 -15.24
CA ASN A 165 14.15 16.70 -16.14
C ASN A 165 15.50 16.20 -16.65
N TYR A 166 15.82 14.93 -16.37
CA TYR A 166 17.10 14.30 -16.70
C TYR A 166 17.00 13.31 -17.88
N GLY A 167 15.90 13.36 -18.64
CA GLY A 167 15.63 12.49 -19.79
C GLY A 167 14.74 11.28 -19.50
N ASP A 168 14.38 11.05 -18.25
CA ASP A 168 13.54 9.94 -17.77
C ASP A 168 12.21 10.38 -17.13
N GLY A 169 11.94 11.68 -17.08
CA GLY A 169 10.70 12.23 -16.53
C GLY A 169 10.94 13.52 -15.74
N GLN A 170 9.86 14.09 -15.20
CA GLN A 170 9.97 15.21 -14.27
C GLN A 170 10.37 14.72 -12.87
N HIS A 171 11.37 15.39 -12.31
CA HIS A 171 11.83 15.20 -10.94
C HIS A 171 11.67 16.50 -10.16
N TYR A 172 11.20 16.40 -8.94
CA TYR A 172 10.90 17.52 -8.07
C TYR A 172 11.78 17.48 -6.81
N GLN A 173 12.16 18.66 -6.34
CA GLN A 173 12.80 18.86 -5.05
C GLN A 173 11.97 19.87 -4.26
N ALA A 174 11.38 19.46 -3.14
CA ALA A 174 10.64 20.33 -2.23
C ALA A 174 11.42 20.58 -0.94
N CYS A 175 11.66 21.84 -0.58
CA CYS A 175 12.49 22.23 0.57
C CYS A 175 11.71 23.01 1.64
N TRP A 176 11.90 22.65 2.90
CA TRP A 176 11.49 23.36 4.10
C TRP A 176 12.72 23.84 4.87
N HIS A 177 12.96 25.14 4.93
CA HIS A 177 14.20 25.70 5.49
C HIS A 177 14.31 25.52 7.01
N ASP A 178 13.17 25.43 7.70
CA ASP A 178 13.10 25.34 9.17
C ASP A 178 13.04 23.89 9.70
N TYR A 179 13.26 22.89 8.84
CA TYR A 179 13.14 21.48 9.21
C TYR A 179 14.38 20.68 8.84
N ASP A 180 14.62 19.61 9.61
CA ASP A 180 15.59 18.55 9.32
C ASP A 180 14.84 17.20 9.24
N PRO A 181 14.98 16.41 8.16
CA PRO A 181 15.58 16.77 6.87
C PRO A 181 14.85 17.94 6.22
N SER A 182 15.55 18.71 5.39
CA SER A 182 15.09 19.98 4.83
C SER A 182 14.51 19.81 3.42
N CYS A 183 15.14 19.02 2.54
CA CYS A 183 14.65 18.84 1.17
C CYS A 183 14.31 17.39 0.86
N PHE A 184 13.30 17.23 0.01
CA PHE A 184 12.73 15.94 -0.37
C PHE A 184 12.66 15.84 -1.88
N TYR A 185 12.98 14.67 -2.39
CA TYR A 185 13.03 14.38 -3.82
C TYR A 185 11.98 13.35 -4.18
N PHE A 186 11.26 13.58 -5.28
CA PHE A 186 10.21 12.72 -5.80
C PHE A 186 10.00 12.97 -7.30
N ASP A 187 9.33 12.06 -7.98
CA ASP A 187 9.00 12.17 -9.40
C ASP A 187 7.49 12.38 -9.60
N GLU A 188 7.00 12.22 -10.83
CA GLU A 188 5.57 12.32 -11.18
C GLU A 188 4.65 11.38 -10.39
N SER A 189 5.17 10.31 -9.78
CA SER A 189 4.42 9.42 -8.89
C SER A 189 4.09 10.06 -7.54
N GLN A 190 4.70 11.22 -7.23
CA GLN A 190 4.55 11.94 -5.96
C GLN A 190 5.01 11.13 -4.74
N ILE A 191 5.81 10.08 -4.94
CA ILE A 191 6.38 9.28 -3.87
C ILE A 191 7.77 9.79 -3.53
N ILE A 192 8.01 10.07 -2.26
CA ILE A 192 9.34 10.48 -1.77
C ILE A 192 10.34 9.34 -1.98
N THR A 193 11.38 9.59 -2.77
CA THR A 193 12.44 8.63 -3.09
C THR A 193 13.72 8.86 -2.30
N SER A 194 14.00 10.11 -1.89
CA SER A 194 15.13 10.47 -1.03
C SER A 194 14.89 11.81 -0.32
N TYR A 195 15.70 12.13 0.69
CA TYR A 195 15.71 13.43 1.38
C TYR A 195 17.09 13.72 1.98
N ASN A 196 17.37 14.99 2.27
CA ASN A 196 18.60 15.46 2.91
C ASN A 196 18.36 16.52 3.99
#